data_AF-A0A7S3FCW0-F1
#
_entry.id   AF-A0A7S3FCW0-F1
#
_cell.length_a   1.000
_cell.length_b   1.000
_cell.length_c   1.000
_cell.angle_alpha   90.00
_cell.angle_beta   90.00
_cell.angle_gamma   90.00
#
_symmetry.space_group_name_H-M   'P 1'
#
loop_
_entity.id
_entity.type
_entity.pdbx_description
1 polymer ?
#
loop_
_entity_poly.entity_id
_entity_poly.type
_entity_poly.pdbx_seq_one_letter_code
_entity_poly.pdbx_strand_id
1 'polypeptide(L)'
;GRMGLYDLPLLLLELHGLGYAARGLAHRSHYANGNPLGPIFERFGAVQVTPMSVFELLSRGENVLLFPGGAKEVLKRDGQQNTVIWKDEVDFVRLAAKTDALIVPFASVGADDAFKWHTDTDELLALPFVGDAIRQSVKIVDSSLRP
;
A
#
# COMPACT_ATOMS: atom_id res chain seq x y z
N GLY A 1 -1.37 -0.70 -18.11
CA GLY A 1 -1.41 -0.33 -16.70
C GLY A 1 -0.26 -0.97 -15.97
N ARG A 2 0.73 -0.19 -15.53
CA ARG A 2 1.77 -0.67 -14.59
C ARG A 2 1.26 -0.45 -13.16
N MET A 3 1.09 -1.53 -12.40
CA MET A 3 0.43 -1.51 -11.08
C MET A 3 1.48 -1.66 -9.98
N GLY A 4 1.50 -0.75 -9.00
CA GLY A 4 2.46 -0.74 -7.88
C GLY A 4 2.19 -1.81 -6.80
N LEU A 5 1.46 -2.87 -7.13
CA LEU A 5 1.09 -3.94 -6.19
C LEU A 5 2.33 -4.64 -5.58
N TYR A 6 3.45 -4.63 -6.30
CA TYR A 6 4.71 -5.25 -5.88
C TYR A 6 5.60 -4.34 -5.04
N ASP A 7 5.35 -3.03 -5.02
CA ASP A 7 6.22 -2.08 -4.31
C ASP A 7 6.20 -2.36 -2.81
N LEU A 8 5.01 -2.56 -2.24
CA LEU A 8 4.87 -2.83 -0.81
C LEU A 8 5.60 -4.12 -0.38
N PRO A 9 5.36 -5.31 -0.97
CA PRO A 9 6.08 -6.52 -0.54
C PRO A 9 7.59 -6.46 -0.81
N LEU A 10 8.04 -5.83 -1.91
CA LEU A 10 9.48 -5.71 -2.19
C LEU A 10 10.18 -4.76 -1.21
N LEU A 11 9.57 -3.61 -0.91
CA LEU A 11 10.11 -2.67 0.06
C LEU A 11 10.13 -3.26 1.48
N LEU A 12 9.08 -3.99 1.88
CA LEU A 12 9.06 -4.67 3.17
C LEU A 12 10.16 -5.75 3.26
N LEU A 13 10.39 -6.49 2.18
CA LEU A 13 11.45 -7.50 2.12
C LEU A 13 12.85 -6.87 2.23
N GLU A 14 13.09 -5.77 1.50
CA GLU A 14 14.35 -5.03 1.55
C GLU A 14 14.61 -4.46 2.96
N LEU A 15 13.61 -3.80 3.55
CA LEU A 15 13.69 -3.28 4.91
C LEU A 15 14.00 -4.40 5.92
N HIS A 16 13.35 -5.55 5.79
CA HIS A 16 13.63 -6.70 6.63
C HIS A 16 15.08 -7.20 6.45
N GLY A 17 15.58 -7.25 5.21
CA GLY A 17 16.99 -7.60 4.92
C GLY A 17 18.00 -6.63 5.55
N LEU A 18 17.62 -5.35 5.66
CA LEU A 18 18.39 -4.31 6.35
C LEU A 18 18.22 -4.32 7.89
N GLY A 19 17.41 -5.24 8.44
CA GLY A 19 17.17 -5.36 9.87
C GLY A 19 16.00 -4.53 10.41
N TYR A 20 15.21 -3.91 9.53
CA TYR A 20 14.03 -3.13 9.87
C TYR A 20 12.75 -3.94 9.66
N ALA A 21 12.15 -4.42 10.76
CA ALA A 21 10.81 -4.99 10.71
C ALA A 21 9.77 -3.88 10.60
N ALA A 22 9.20 -3.68 9.41
CA ALA A 22 8.17 -2.68 9.13
C ALA A 22 6.79 -3.30 8.89
N ARG A 23 5.74 -2.56 9.26
CA ARG A 23 4.34 -2.90 8.98
C ARG A 23 3.84 -2.12 7.78
N GLY A 24 3.38 -2.83 6.75
CA GLY A 24 2.60 -2.21 5.67
C GLY A 24 1.18 -1.87 6.12
N LEU A 25 0.52 -0.93 5.45
CA LEU A 25 -0.85 -0.53 5.76
C LEU A 25 -1.81 -1.02 4.66
N ALA A 26 -2.78 -1.84 5.04
CA ALA A 26 -3.81 -2.34 4.16
C ALA A 26 -5.07 -1.46 4.24
N HIS A 27 -5.52 -0.92 3.11
CA HIS A 27 -6.74 -0.14 3.05
C HIS A 27 -7.98 -1.00 3.42
N ARG A 28 -8.98 -0.39 4.09
CA ARG A 28 -10.21 -1.08 4.52
C ARG A 28 -10.97 -1.80 3.39
N SER A 29 -10.83 -1.32 2.17
CA SER A 29 -11.44 -1.95 0.98
C SER A 29 -11.03 -3.41 0.77
N HIS A 30 -9.84 -3.81 1.24
CA HIS A 30 -9.36 -5.19 1.16
C HIS A 30 -10.10 -6.15 2.09
N TYR A 31 -10.90 -5.63 3.02
CA TYR A 31 -11.67 -6.41 4.00
C TYR A 31 -13.19 -6.34 3.74
N ALA A 32 -13.62 -5.52 2.78
CA ALA A 32 -15.03 -5.35 2.46
C ALA A 32 -15.58 -6.57 1.68
N ASN A 33 -16.86 -6.89 1.86
CA ASN A 33 -17.60 -7.87 1.06
C ASN A 33 -16.96 -9.28 1.00
N GLY A 34 -16.28 -9.72 2.07
CA GLY A 34 -15.64 -11.04 2.10
C GLY A 34 -14.37 -11.15 1.23
N ASN A 35 -13.75 -10.01 0.90
CA ASN A 35 -12.54 -9.98 0.09
C ASN A 35 -11.36 -10.70 0.80
N PRO A 36 -10.77 -11.74 0.19
CA PRO A 36 -9.68 -12.51 0.81
C PRO A 36 -8.34 -11.75 0.85
N LEU A 37 -8.20 -10.61 0.17
CA LEU A 37 -6.94 -9.85 0.13
C LEU A 37 -6.54 -9.31 1.50
N GLY A 38 -7.49 -8.87 2.31
CA GLY A 38 -7.22 -8.40 3.68
C GLY A 38 -6.48 -9.46 4.50
N PRO A 39 -7.09 -10.65 4.71
CA PRO A 39 -6.43 -11.77 5.40
C PRO A 39 -5.10 -12.21 4.79
N ILE A 40 -4.94 -12.13 3.46
CA ILE A 40 -3.66 -12.43 2.79
C ILE A 40 -2.61 -11.40 3.19
N PHE A 41 -2.93 -10.10 3.14
CA PHE A 41 -2.00 -9.04 3.52
C PHE A 41 -1.62 -9.11 5.01
N GLU A 42 -2.55 -9.45 5.89
CA GLU A 42 -2.26 -9.66 7.32
C GLU A 42 -1.27 -10.81 7.56
N ARG A 43 -1.36 -11.90 6.78
CA ARG A 43 -0.38 -13.01 6.85
C ARG A 43 1.04 -12.57 6.46
N PHE A 44 1.16 -11.53 5.64
CA PHE A 44 2.43 -10.89 5.29
C PHE A 44 2.78 -9.71 6.21
N GLY A 45 2.08 -9.56 7.34
CA GLY A 45 2.37 -8.58 8.37
C GLY A 45 1.84 -7.18 8.10
N ALA A 46 0.96 -7.00 7.10
CA ALA A 46 0.24 -5.74 6.92
C ALA A 46 -0.82 -5.57 8.01
N VAL A 47 -1.08 -4.31 8.38
CA VAL A 47 -2.10 -3.95 9.36
C VAL A 47 -3.21 -3.21 8.65
N GLN A 48 -4.47 -3.58 8.91
CA GLN A 48 -5.61 -2.80 8.43
C GLN A 48 -5.51 -1.36 8.95
N VAL A 49 -5.52 -0.39 8.03
CA VAL A 49 -5.49 1.01 8.41
C VAL A 49 -6.81 1.42 9.06
N THR A 50 -6.73 1.98 10.27
CA THR A 50 -7.81 2.64 10.98
C THR A 50 -7.32 4.01 11.48
N PRO A 51 -8.19 4.91 11.94
CA PRO A 51 -7.75 6.19 12.51
C PRO A 51 -6.74 6.03 13.66
N MET A 52 -6.76 4.90 14.38
CA MET A 52 -5.89 4.65 15.54
C MET A 52 -4.74 3.67 15.27
N SER A 53 -4.81 2.82 14.24
CA SER A 53 -3.84 1.72 14.06
C SER A 53 -2.40 2.20 13.93
N VAL A 54 -2.16 3.29 13.18
CA VAL A 54 -0.82 3.85 13.00
C VAL A 54 -0.29 4.43 14.30
N PHE A 55 -1.14 5.12 15.07
CA PHE A 55 -0.78 5.64 16.39
C PHE A 55 -0.36 4.51 17.34
N GLU A 56 -1.11 3.41 17.38
CA GLU A 56 -0.81 2.27 18.24
C GLU A 56 0.52 1.59 17.87
N LEU A 57 0.79 1.39 16.57
CA LEU A 57 2.04 0.82 16.09
C LEU A 57 3.24 1.69 16.49
N LEU A 58 3.17 3.00 16.20
CA LEU A 58 4.24 3.93 16.54
C LEU A 58 4.44 4.05 18.05
N SER A 59 3.36 4.04 18.84
CA SER A 59 3.43 4.08 20.32
C SER A 59 4.09 2.83 20.93
N ARG A 60 4.13 1.72 20.20
CA ARG A 60 4.84 0.48 20.59
C ARG A 60 6.28 0.44 20.08
N GLY A 61 6.74 1.49 19.39
CA GLY A 61 8.04 1.54 18.74
C GLY A 61 8.14 0.67 17.48
N GLU A 62 7.02 0.29 16.86
CA GLU A 62 7.04 -0.44 15.59
C GLU A 62 7.28 0.51 14.40
N ASN A 63 7.99 0.02 13.38
CA ASN A 63 8.19 0.77 12.14
C ASN A 63 6.97 0.63 11.23
N VAL A 64 6.52 1.73 10.64
CA VAL A 64 5.39 1.75 9.70
C VAL A 64 5.87 2.17 8.32
N LEU A 65 5.53 1.38 7.30
CA LEU A 65 5.73 1.74 5.90
C LEU A 65 4.40 2.26 5.34
N LEU A 66 4.42 3.49 4.84
CA LEU A 66 3.27 4.13 4.21
C LEU A 66 3.68 4.83 2.91
N PHE A 67 2.71 4.98 2.01
CA PHE A 67 2.81 5.82 0.82
C PHE A 67 2.05 7.13 1.08
N PRO A 68 2.64 8.32 0.87
CA PRO A 68 2.00 9.59 1.18
C PRO A 68 0.70 9.82 0.39
N GLY A 69 0.57 9.25 -0.81
CA GLY A 69 -0.67 9.28 -1.60
C GLY A 69 -1.68 8.21 -1.19
N GLY A 70 -1.29 7.30 -0.31
CA GLY A 70 -2.07 6.15 0.12
C GLY A 70 -2.46 5.26 -1.07
N ALA A 71 -3.70 4.77 -1.07
CA ALA A 71 -4.17 3.83 -2.08
C ALA A 71 -4.14 4.40 -3.53
N LYS A 72 -4.20 5.73 -3.72
CA LYS A 72 -4.03 6.37 -5.05
C LYS A 72 -2.66 6.07 -5.64
N GLU A 73 -1.63 6.03 -4.80
CA GLU A 73 -0.25 5.85 -5.22
C GLU A 73 0.07 4.40 -5.60
N VAL A 74 -0.62 3.44 -4.97
CA VAL A 74 -0.51 2.01 -5.32
C VAL A 74 -1.27 1.68 -6.61
N LEU A 75 -2.35 2.42 -6.89
CA LEU A 75 -3.22 2.24 -8.07
C LEU A 75 -2.92 3.26 -9.19
N LYS A 76 -1.64 3.58 -9.41
CA LYS A 76 -1.22 4.50 -10.48
C LYS A 76 -1.72 4.06 -11.86
N ARG A 77 -2.09 5.05 -12.68
CA ARG A 77 -2.52 4.86 -14.06
C ARG A 77 -1.35 5.03 -15.02
N ASP A 78 -1.50 4.55 -16.27
CA ASP A 78 -0.51 4.77 -17.31
C ASP A 78 -0.29 6.29 -17.51
N GLY A 79 0.97 6.73 -17.47
CA GLY A 79 1.36 8.16 -17.52
C GLY A 79 1.65 8.78 -16.16
N GLN A 80 1.43 8.06 -15.06
CA GLN A 80 1.75 8.52 -13.68
C GLN A 80 3.00 7.82 -13.11
N GLN A 81 3.83 7.21 -13.96
CA GLN A 81 5.03 6.50 -13.52
C GLN A 81 6.02 7.46 -12.84
N ASN A 82 6.69 6.98 -11.80
CA ASN A 82 7.68 7.75 -11.03
C ASN A 82 7.14 9.07 -10.46
N THR A 83 5.83 9.21 -10.31
CA THR A 83 5.21 10.37 -9.65
C THR A 83 4.82 10.01 -8.23
N VAL A 84 5.09 10.93 -7.29
CA VAL A 84 4.60 10.84 -5.91
C VAL A 84 3.31 11.65 -5.83
N ILE A 85 2.25 11.01 -5.36
CA ILE A 85 0.95 11.65 -5.13
C ILE A 85 0.91 12.02 -3.66
N TRP A 86 0.55 13.26 -3.33
CA TRP A 86 0.29 13.67 -1.94
C TRP A 86 -1.20 13.83 -1.74
N LYS A 87 -1.70 13.39 -0.58
CA LYS A 87 -3.03 13.78 -0.12
C LYS A 87 -2.98 15.21 0.40
N ASP A 88 -4.10 15.93 0.29
CA ASP A 88 -4.24 17.28 0.84
C ASP A 88 -4.04 17.30 2.36
N GLU A 89 -4.46 16.23 3.04
CA GLU A 89 -4.25 16.02 4.46
C GLU A 89 -3.15 14.98 4.72
N VAL A 90 -2.08 15.43 5.39
CA VAL A 90 -0.88 14.62 5.69
C VAL A 90 -0.83 14.26 7.18
N ASP A 91 -1.75 13.39 7.61
CA ASP A 91 -1.91 13.05 9.04
C ASP A 91 -0.72 12.29 9.64
N PHE A 92 0.07 11.59 8.83
CA PHE A 92 1.20 10.83 9.34
C PHE A 92 2.28 11.71 9.98
N VAL A 93 2.41 12.98 9.55
CA VAL A 93 3.35 13.94 10.15
C VAL A 93 2.91 14.30 11.57
N ARG A 94 1.60 14.50 11.77
CA ARG A 94 1.03 14.76 13.11
C ARG A 94 1.20 13.55 14.02
N LEU A 95 1.00 12.35 13.48
CA LEU A 95 1.22 11.11 14.22
C LEU A 95 2.68 10.94 14.62
N ALA A 96 3.61 11.15 13.69
CA ALA A 96 5.04 11.07 13.97
C ALA A 96 5.47 12.07 15.06
N ALA A 97 5.01 13.32 14.99
CA ALA A 97 5.26 14.33 16.03
C ALA A 97 4.67 13.94 17.39
N LYS A 98 3.51 13.29 17.42
CA LYS A 98 2.86 12.84 18.66
C LYS A 98 3.55 11.65 19.32
N THR A 99 4.19 10.79 18.54
CA THR A 99 4.83 9.56 19.02
C THR A 99 6.36 9.65 19.03
N ASP A 100 6.92 10.82 18.77
CA ASP A 100 8.36 11.05 18.60
C ASP A 100 9.01 10.10 17.58
N ALA A 101 8.27 9.76 16.51
CA ALA A 101 8.74 8.86 15.48
C ALA A 101 9.58 9.61 14.42
N LEU A 102 10.72 9.03 14.06
CA LEU A 102 11.55 9.54 12.97
C LEU A 102 10.92 9.22 11.61
N ILE A 103 10.70 10.26 10.80
CA ILE A 103 10.27 10.10 9.41
C ILE A 103 11.51 9.89 8.55
N VAL A 104 11.63 8.73 7.91
CA VAL A 104 12.71 8.42 6.95
C VAL A 104 12.12 8.36 5.54
N PRO A 105 12.24 9.41 4.73
CA PRO A 105 11.78 9.37 3.35
C PRO A 105 12.77 8.58 2.49
N PHE A 106 12.25 7.66 1.68
CA PHE A 106 13.01 6.96 0.65
C PHE A 106 12.11 6.65 -0.55
N ALA A 107 12.72 6.28 -1.65
CA ALA A 107 12.02 5.89 -2.87
C ALA A 107 12.76 4.74 -3.55
N SER A 108 12.02 3.87 -4.23
CA SER A 108 12.58 2.88 -5.14
C SER A 108 12.47 3.39 -6.57
N VAL A 109 13.55 3.21 -7.34
CA VAL A 109 13.55 3.47 -8.79
C VAL A 109 13.53 2.13 -9.52
N GLY A 110 12.79 2.07 -10.62
CA GLY A 110 12.79 0.90 -11.50
C GLY A 110 11.74 -0.15 -11.16
N ALA A 111 11.00 -0.05 -10.04
CA ALA A 111 9.86 -0.94 -9.79
C ALA A 111 8.77 -0.76 -10.87
N ASP A 112 8.48 0.51 -11.22
CA ASP A 112 7.59 0.88 -12.33
C ASP A 112 8.12 0.40 -13.69
N ASP A 113 9.44 0.20 -13.85
CA ASP A 113 10.07 -0.20 -15.13
C ASP A 113 10.40 -1.69 -15.21
N ALA A 114 10.48 -2.38 -14.07
CA ALA A 114 10.83 -3.79 -13.95
C ALA A 114 9.79 -4.70 -14.62
N PHE A 115 8.52 -4.28 -14.60
CA PHE A 115 7.43 -4.99 -15.24
C PHE A 115 6.71 -4.07 -16.24
N LYS A 116 7.14 -4.11 -17.50
CA LYS A 116 6.24 -3.79 -18.61
C LYS A 116 5.23 -4.92 -18.68
N TRP A 117 3.99 -4.63 -18.26
CA TRP A 117 2.88 -5.56 -18.40
C TRP A 117 2.61 -5.80 -19.90
N HIS A 118 3.17 -6.86 -20.47
CA HIS A 118 2.78 -7.41 -21.78
C HIS A 118 1.78 -8.57 -21.65
N THR A 119 1.41 -8.93 -20.41
CA THR A 119 0.60 -10.09 -20.06
C THR A 119 -0.62 -9.59 -19.30
N ASP A 120 -1.65 -9.13 -20.03
CA ASP A 120 -2.91 -8.52 -19.61
C ASP A 120 -3.24 -8.41 -18.11
N THR A 121 -3.74 -7.26 -17.66
CA THR A 121 -4.26 -7.10 -16.28
C THR A 121 -5.31 -8.18 -15.99
N ASP A 122 -5.98 -8.67 -17.03
CA ASP A 122 -6.89 -9.80 -16.98
C ASP A 122 -6.26 -11.15 -16.59
N GLU A 123 -4.96 -11.41 -16.74
CA GLU A 123 -4.33 -12.67 -16.29
C GLU A 123 -4.03 -12.68 -14.77
N LEU A 124 -3.56 -11.56 -14.21
CA LEU A 124 -3.45 -11.39 -12.75
C LEU A 124 -4.83 -11.38 -12.10
N LEU A 125 -5.82 -10.81 -12.80
CA LEU A 125 -7.22 -10.85 -12.43
C LEU A 125 -7.94 -12.17 -12.84
N ALA A 126 -7.22 -13.12 -13.45
CA ALA A 126 -7.69 -14.48 -13.73
C ALA A 126 -7.03 -15.52 -12.82
N LEU A 127 -6.10 -15.10 -11.94
CA LEU A 127 -5.64 -15.97 -10.85
C LEU A 127 -6.87 -16.44 -10.07
N PRO A 128 -7.09 -17.78 -9.99
CA PRO A 128 -8.25 -18.30 -9.29
C PRO A 128 -8.23 -17.77 -7.86
N PHE A 129 -9.39 -17.32 -7.38
CA PHE A 129 -9.65 -16.76 -6.02
C PHE A 129 -9.18 -15.32 -5.74
N VAL A 130 -8.23 -14.76 -6.50
CA VAL A 130 -7.64 -13.43 -6.20
C VAL A 130 -8.13 -12.33 -7.15
N GLY A 131 -8.48 -12.69 -8.38
CA GLY A 131 -8.79 -11.70 -9.41
C GLY A 131 -10.05 -10.86 -9.16
N ASP A 132 -11.18 -11.48 -8.85
CA ASP A 132 -12.41 -10.76 -8.52
C ASP A 132 -12.26 -9.91 -7.25
N ALA A 133 -11.45 -10.41 -6.31
CA ALA A 133 -11.12 -9.71 -5.08
C ALA A 133 -10.30 -8.43 -5.33
N ILE A 134 -9.31 -8.47 -6.24
CA ILE A 134 -8.57 -7.28 -6.67
C ILE A 134 -9.52 -6.30 -7.38
N ARG A 135 -10.36 -6.76 -8.33
CA ARG A 135 -11.31 -5.87 -9.04
C ARG A 135 -12.25 -5.14 -8.07
N GLN A 136 -12.77 -5.84 -7.06
CA GLN A 136 -13.66 -5.25 -6.06
C GLN A 136 -12.93 -4.22 -5.18
N SER A 137 -11.71 -4.54 -4.72
CA SER A 137 -10.88 -3.63 -3.94
C SER A 137 -10.58 -2.34 -4.71
N VAL A 138 -10.21 -2.45 -5.99
CA VAL A 138 -9.92 -1.30 -6.86
C VAL A 138 -11.17 -0.43 -7.07
N LYS A 139 -12.34 -1.03 -7.33
CA LYS A 139 -13.60 -0.26 -7.49
C LYS A 139 -13.97 0.53 -6.25
N ILE A 140 -13.83 -0.08 -5.06
CA ILE A 140 -14.14 0.59 -3.79
C ILE A 140 -13.18 1.75 -3.58
N VAL A 141 -11.88 1.52 -3.80
CA VAL A 141 -10.85 2.56 -3.69
C VAL A 141 -11.14 3.69 -4.69
N ASP A 142 -11.27 3.42 -6.00
CA ASP A 142 -11.55 4.44 -7.02
C ASP A 142 -12.85 5.23 -6.75
N SER A 143 -13.91 4.57 -6.25
CA SER A 143 -15.16 5.23 -5.87
C SER A 143 -15.01 6.19 -4.68
N SER A 144 -14.15 5.85 -3.71
CA SER A 144 -13.84 6.68 -2.53
C SER A 144 -12.88 7.84 -2.84
N LEU A 145 -12.36 7.91 -4.06
CA LEU A 145 -11.30 8.81 -4.49
C LEU A 145 -11.77 9.84 -5.54
N ARG A 146 -13.07 9.86 -5.85
CA ARG A 146 -13.70 10.91 -6.68
C ARG A 146 -13.58 12.26 -5.97
N PRO A 147 -13.29 13.35 -6.70
CA PRO A 147 -13.28 14.70 -6.13
C PRO A 147 -14.66 15.10 -5.59
#